data_AF-A0A937C2K3-F1
#
_entry.id   AF-A0A937C2K3-F1
#
_cell.length_a   1.000
_cell.length_b   1.000
_cell.length_c   1.000
_cell.angle_alpha   90.00
_cell.angle_beta   90.00
_cell.angle_gamma   90.00
#
_symmetry.space_group_name_H-M   'P 1'
#
loop_
_entity.id
_entity.type
_entity.pdbx_description
1 polymer ?
#
loop_
_entity_poly.entity_id
_entity_poly.type
_entity_poly.pdbx_seq_one_letter_code
_entity_poly.pdbx_strand_id
1 'polypeptide(L)'
;MQPNPQHIVYQPNNNYGLIGGTSSTIGSGYPNTQAIVTGSNNDPGTAAAYCNNLVLNGYDDWFLPSLEEIRYFADHMTFHQWLTYIMDLYWSSSESSPNQAYFAVIGGGASFNTYDKKIDHAVLPMRRF
;
A
#
# COMPACT_ATOMS: atom_id res chain seq x y z
N MET A 1 -2.10 0.58 -12.51
CA MET A 1 -2.19 1.56 -11.42
C MET A 1 -2.82 2.85 -11.93
N GLN A 2 -3.42 3.63 -11.05
CA GLN A 2 -3.94 4.97 -11.37
C GLN A 2 -3.32 5.98 -10.40
N PRO A 3 -3.07 7.23 -10.83
CA PRO A 3 -2.66 8.31 -9.93
C PRO A 3 -3.71 8.46 -8.84
N ASN A 4 -3.30 8.67 -7.60
CA ASN A 4 -4.22 9.01 -6.52
C ASN A 4 -4.89 10.36 -6.86
N PRO A 5 -6.19 10.43 -7.20
CA PRO A 5 -6.82 11.66 -7.72
C PRO A 5 -6.97 12.77 -6.65
N GLN A 6 -6.67 12.44 -5.40
CA GLN A 6 -6.63 13.29 -4.22
C GLN A 6 -5.45 12.77 -3.41
N HIS A 7 -4.54 13.60 -2.89
CA HIS A 7 -3.48 13.09 -2.02
C HIS A 7 -4.09 12.68 -0.66
N ILE A 8 -4.69 11.49 -0.61
CA ILE A 8 -5.30 10.91 0.59
C ILE A 8 -4.26 10.05 1.29
N VAL A 9 -4.16 10.24 2.60
CA VAL A 9 -3.23 9.54 3.48
C VAL A 9 -4.01 8.71 4.50
N TYR A 10 -3.48 7.53 4.83
CA TYR A 10 -4.06 6.60 5.79
C TYR A 10 -2.97 5.88 6.58
N GLN A 11 -3.31 5.35 7.75
CA GLN A 11 -2.51 4.32 8.42
C GLN A 11 -2.47 3.05 7.55
N PRO A 12 -1.41 2.23 7.59
CA PRO A 12 -1.38 0.99 6.82
C PRO A 12 -2.46 0.01 7.32
N ASN A 13 -2.64 -0.03 8.64
CA ASN A 13 -3.69 -0.71 9.38
C ASN A 13 -3.83 -0.10 10.79
N ASN A 14 -4.93 -0.41 11.48
CA ASN A 14 -5.19 0.06 12.85
C ASN A 14 -4.76 -0.96 13.93
N ASN A 15 -4.05 -2.03 13.54
CA ASN A 15 -3.61 -3.09 14.43
C ASN A 15 -2.15 -2.85 14.84
N TYR A 16 -1.96 -2.41 16.08
CA TYR A 16 -0.64 -2.19 16.69
C TYR A 16 -0.04 -3.48 17.31
N GLY A 17 -0.58 -4.63 16.91
CA GLY A 17 0.02 -5.95 17.03
C GLY A 17 0.47 -6.45 15.65
N LEU A 18 0.86 -7.73 15.56
CA LEU A 18 1.05 -8.36 14.27
C LEU A 18 -0.32 -8.73 13.68
N ILE A 19 -0.58 -8.32 12.44
CA ILE A 19 -1.61 -8.96 11.61
C ILE A 19 -1.21 -10.42 11.39
N GLY A 20 0.09 -10.65 11.14
CA GLY A 20 0.65 -11.98 10.89
C GLY A 20 0.31 -12.51 9.49
N GLY A 21 1.20 -13.33 8.94
CA GLY A 21 0.99 -13.98 7.64
C GLY A 21 1.15 -13.09 6.40
N THR A 22 1.50 -11.81 6.56
CA THR A 22 1.85 -10.97 5.40
C THR A 22 3.25 -11.30 4.88
N SER A 23 3.45 -11.21 3.55
CA SER A 23 4.75 -11.34 2.90
C SER A 23 5.15 -10.05 2.18
N SER A 24 6.45 -9.87 1.90
CA SER A 24 6.92 -8.79 1.03
C SER A 24 6.95 -9.16 -0.45
N THR A 25 6.89 -10.45 -0.79
CA THR A 25 7.16 -10.97 -2.13
C THR A 25 6.14 -10.56 -3.18
N ILE A 26 6.51 -10.65 -4.47
CA ILE A 26 5.58 -10.46 -5.58
C ILE A 26 4.42 -11.47 -5.49
N GLY A 27 3.20 -11.00 -5.75
CA GLY A 27 1.97 -11.80 -5.68
C GLY A 27 1.34 -11.85 -4.29
N SER A 28 1.97 -11.25 -3.27
CA SER A 28 1.44 -11.24 -1.91
C SER A 28 0.56 -10.03 -1.60
N GLY A 29 0.52 -9.00 -2.44
CA GLY A 29 -0.22 -7.77 -2.12
C GLY A 29 -1.71 -8.01 -1.87
N TYR A 30 -2.35 -8.78 -2.73
CA TYR A 30 -3.76 -9.16 -2.57
C TYR A 30 -4.03 -9.97 -1.29
N PRO A 31 -3.40 -11.15 -1.05
CA PRO A 31 -3.66 -11.91 0.17
C PRO A 31 -3.28 -11.14 1.45
N ASN A 32 -2.21 -10.33 1.41
CA ASN A 32 -1.88 -9.45 2.53
C ASN A 32 -3.01 -8.44 2.80
N THR A 33 -3.54 -7.80 1.75
CA THR A 33 -4.64 -6.84 1.88
C THR A 33 -5.85 -7.48 2.54
N GLN A 34 -6.23 -8.70 2.12
CA GLN A 34 -7.35 -9.43 2.73
C GLN A 34 -7.09 -9.75 4.22
N ALA A 35 -5.87 -10.18 4.55
CA ALA A 35 -5.48 -10.44 5.94
C ALA A 35 -5.54 -9.16 6.80
N ILE A 36 -5.04 -8.04 6.27
CA ILE A 36 -5.04 -6.75 6.95
C ILE A 36 -6.47 -6.23 7.13
N VAL A 37 -7.30 -6.27 6.08
CA VAL A 37 -8.71 -5.87 6.15
C VAL A 37 -9.44 -6.66 7.23
N THR A 38 -9.25 -7.97 7.26
CA THR A 38 -9.83 -8.83 8.31
C THR A 38 -9.31 -8.46 9.70
N GLY A 39 -7.99 -8.36 9.86
CA GLY A 39 -7.35 -8.04 11.14
C GLY A 39 -7.55 -6.61 11.63
N SER A 40 -8.05 -5.73 10.76
CA SER A 40 -8.39 -4.32 11.05
C SER A 40 -9.90 -4.08 11.12
N ASN A 41 -10.72 -5.15 11.04
CA ASN A 41 -12.18 -5.07 10.98
C ASN A 41 -12.72 -4.18 9.84
N ASN A 42 -12.04 -4.18 8.69
CA ASN A 42 -12.35 -3.36 7.52
C ASN A 42 -12.52 -1.86 7.85
N ASP A 43 -11.70 -1.35 8.77
CA ASP A 43 -11.72 0.06 9.17
C ASP A 43 -11.36 0.98 7.97
N PRO A 44 -12.27 1.86 7.53
CA PRO A 44 -12.03 2.76 6.39
C PRO A 44 -10.91 3.79 6.64
N GLY A 45 -10.43 3.94 7.88
CA GLY A 45 -9.23 4.71 8.21
C GLY A 45 -7.91 4.05 7.83
N THR A 46 -7.94 2.87 7.19
CA THR A 46 -6.75 2.12 6.81
C THR A 46 -6.54 2.07 5.30
N ALA A 47 -5.28 2.10 4.87
CA ALA A 47 -4.88 2.00 3.47
C ALA A 47 -5.37 0.69 2.82
N ALA A 48 -5.33 -0.42 3.56
CA ALA A 48 -5.79 -1.71 3.09
C ALA A 48 -7.31 -1.73 2.84
N ALA A 49 -8.11 -1.19 3.76
CA ALA A 49 -9.57 -1.10 3.58
C ALA A 49 -9.94 -0.10 2.48
N TYR A 50 -9.24 1.02 2.39
CA TYR A 50 -9.43 1.97 1.29
C TYR A 50 -9.24 1.27 -0.07
N CYS A 51 -8.13 0.56 -0.27
CA CYS A 51 -7.90 -0.19 -1.50
C CYS A 51 -8.97 -1.26 -1.73
N ASN A 52 -9.31 -2.05 -0.71
CA ASN A 52 -10.27 -3.16 -0.83
C ASN A 52 -11.69 -2.70 -1.18
N ASN A 53 -12.11 -1.52 -0.71
CA ASN A 53 -13.45 -1.00 -0.93
C ASN A 53 -13.51 -0.01 -2.11
N LEU A 54 -12.38 0.26 -2.76
CA LEU A 54 -12.30 1.22 -3.87
C LEU A 54 -13.02 0.67 -5.10
N VAL A 55 -14.01 1.41 -5.59
CA VAL A 55 -14.59 1.20 -6.92
C VAL A 55 -14.18 2.36 -7.82
N LEU A 56 -13.33 2.09 -8.80
CA LEU A 56 -12.78 3.12 -9.68
C LEU A 56 -12.75 2.63 -11.12
N ASN A 57 -13.27 3.44 -12.04
CA ASN A 57 -13.36 3.14 -13.47
C ASN A 57 -14.08 1.81 -13.77
N GLY A 58 -15.05 1.42 -12.93
CA GLY A 58 -15.81 0.18 -13.07
C GLY A 58 -15.12 -1.07 -12.51
N TYR A 59 -14.03 -0.91 -11.77
CA TYR A 59 -13.27 -2.01 -11.18
C TYR A 59 -13.27 -1.93 -9.65
N ASP A 60 -13.41 -3.07 -8.99
CA ASP A 60 -13.51 -3.28 -7.53
C ASP A 60 -12.48 -4.28 -6.98
N ASP A 61 -11.52 -4.69 -7.81
CA ASP A 61 -10.46 -5.66 -7.53
C ASP A 61 -9.13 -4.97 -7.14
N TRP A 62 -9.22 -3.82 -6.48
CA TRP A 62 -8.07 -3.04 -6.03
C TRP A 62 -7.51 -3.60 -4.70
N PHE A 63 -6.20 -3.55 -4.54
CA PHE A 63 -5.52 -3.99 -3.32
C PHE A 63 -4.32 -3.10 -2.97
N LEU A 64 -3.90 -3.18 -1.71
CA LEU A 64 -2.68 -2.54 -1.22
C LEU A 64 -1.49 -3.44 -1.58
N PRO A 65 -0.57 -3.00 -2.44
CA PRO A 65 0.50 -3.85 -2.95
C PRO A 65 1.54 -4.23 -1.91
N SER A 66 2.20 -5.37 -2.11
CA SER A 66 3.37 -5.74 -1.32
C SER A 66 4.59 -4.89 -1.68
N LEU A 67 5.59 -4.87 -0.80
CA LEU A 67 6.80 -4.10 -1.01
C LEU A 67 7.49 -4.41 -2.34
N GLU A 68 7.61 -5.70 -2.69
CA GLU A 68 8.27 -6.15 -3.91
C GLU A 68 7.44 -5.88 -5.17
N GLU A 69 6.11 -5.83 -5.06
CA GLU A 69 5.27 -5.40 -6.19
C GLU A 69 5.46 -3.90 -6.48
N ILE A 70 5.53 -3.06 -5.43
CA ILE A 70 5.84 -1.63 -5.60
C ILE A 70 7.23 -1.47 -6.22
N ARG A 71 8.23 -2.20 -5.73
CA ARG A 71 9.61 -2.16 -6.26
C ARG A 71 9.66 -2.57 -7.72
N TYR A 72 9.07 -3.72 -8.05
CA TYR A 72 9.02 -4.20 -9.42
C TYR A 72 8.42 -3.15 -10.35
N PHE A 73 7.30 -2.53 -9.94
CA PHE A 73 6.69 -1.52 -10.77
C PHE A 73 7.53 -0.24 -10.87
N ALA A 74 8.13 0.23 -9.77
CA ALA A 74 9.00 1.41 -9.77
C ALA A 74 10.23 1.24 -10.67
N ASP A 75 10.78 0.03 -10.77
CA ASP A 75 11.95 -0.27 -11.61
C ASP A 75 11.60 -0.40 -13.10
N HIS A 76 10.38 -0.84 -13.44
CA HIS A 76 10.00 -1.18 -14.82
C HIS A 76 9.11 -0.15 -15.52
N MET A 77 8.55 0.83 -14.79
CA MET A 77 7.82 1.94 -15.37
C MET A 77 8.50 3.26 -15.04
N THR A 78 8.44 4.21 -15.99
CA THR A 78 8.74 5.63 -15.74
C THR A 78 7.65 6.23 -14.85
N PHE A 79 7.65 5.81 -13.58
CA PHE A 79 6.65 6.09 -12.56
C PHE A 79 6.36 7.59 -12.42
N HIS A 80 7.37 8.42 -12.69
CA HIS A 80 7.32 9.88 -12.65
C HIS A 80 6.24 10.52 -13.51
N GLN A 81 5.78 9.89 -14.60
CA GLN A 81 4.74 10.49 -15.45
C GLN A 81 3.33 10.35 -14.87
N TRP A 82 3.15 9.45 -13.90
CA TRP A 82 1.85 9.09 -13.33
C TRP A 82 1.66 9.58 -11.91
N LEU A 83 2.70 10.08 -11.23
CA LEU A 83 2.56 10.73 -9.92
C LEU A 83 2.49 12.24 -10.06
N THR A 84 1.45 12.81 -9.46
CA THR A 84 1.32 14.26 -9.29
C THR A 84 2.33 14.81 -8.26
N TYR A 85 2.82 13.96 -7.35
CA TYR A 85 3.72 14.33 -6.25
C TYR A 85 4.94 13.40 -6.22
N ILE A 86 6.10 13.96 -6.57
CA ILE A 86 7.38 13.28 -6.50
C ILE A 86 7.87 13.24 -5.04
N MET A 87 8.36 12.07 -4.58
CA MET A 87 8.89 11.82 -3.22
C MET A 87 7.89 11.54 -2.09
N ASP A 88 6.63 11.23 -2.40
CA ASP A 88 5.68 10.76 -1.38
C ASP A 88 6.04 9.37 -0.84
N LEU A 89 5.58 9.14 0.39
CA LEU A 89 5.67 7.88 1.13
C LEU A 89 4.41 7.06 0.86
N TYR A 90 4.56 5.83 0.36
CA TYR A 90 3.45 4.96 0.02
C TYR A 90 3.47 3.71 0.88
N TRP A 91 2.41 3.47 1.66
CA TRP A 91 2.30 2.21 2.40
C TRP A 91 2.27 1.01 1.47
N SER A 92 2.93 -0.07 1.89
CA SER A 92 2.75 -1.41 1.34
C SER A 92 1.90 -2.26 2.28
N SER A 93 1.39 -3.39 1.80
CA SER A 93 0.70 -4.39 2.62
C SER A 93 1.66 -5.34 3.35
N SER A 94 2.95 -5.02 3.39
CA SER A 94 3.97 -5.84 4.05
C SER A 94 4.21 -5.33 5.47
N GLU A 95 3.94 -6.19 6.45
CA GLU A 95 4.23 -5.92 7.86
C GLU A 95 5.72 -6.15 8.16
N SER A 96 6.28 -5.38 9.10
CA SER A 96 7.67 -5.56 9.56
C SER A 96 7.73 -6.01 11.02
N SER A 97 6.94 -5.36 11.88
CA SER A 97 6.89 -5.64 13.31
C SER A 97 5.51 -5.26 13.85
N PRO A 98 5.19 -5.54 15.13
CA PRO A 98 3.88 -5.20 15.69
C PRO A 98 3.46 -3.74 15.47
N ASN A 99 4.44 -2.82 15.55
CA ASN A 99 4.19 -1.38 15.46
C ASN A 99 4.65 -0.77 14.13
N GLN A 100 5.26 -1.54 13.22
CA GLN A 100 5.81 -1.00 11.98
C GLN A 100 5.40 -1.79 10.74
N ALA A 101 5.16 -1.06 9.65
CA ALA A 101 4.93 -1.61 8.32
C ALA A 101 5.95 -1.06 7.33
N TYR A 102 6.08 -1.70 6.18
CA TYR A 102 6.94 -1.21 5.11
C TYR A 102 6.23 -0.18 4.24
N PHE A 103 6.96 0.85 3.84
CA PHE A 103 6.54 1.83 2.84
C PHE A 103 7.61 1.99 1.75
N ALA A 104 7.22 2.58 0.62
CA ALA A 104 8.10 2.96 -0.47
C ALA A 104 8.09 4.48 -0.67
N VAL A 105 9.27 5.08 -0.86
CA VAL A 105 9.39 6.43 -1.44
C VAL A 105 9.55 6.27 -2.94
N ILE A 106 8.71 6.96 -3.72
CA ILE A 106 8.80 6.90 -5.17
C ILE A 106 9.08 8.30 -5.73
N GLY A 107 10.25 8.44 -6.37
CA GLY A 107 10.70 9.69 -7.00
C GLY A 107 12.18 9.96 -6.75
N GLY A 108 12.98 10.06 -7.82
CA GLY A 108 14.42 10.39 -7.71
C GLY A 108 15.31 9.20 -7.31
N GLY A 109 14.75 7.99 -7.33
CA GLY A 109 15.35 6.74 -6.85
C GLY A 109 14.42 6.11 -5.82
N ALA A 110 13.87 4.92 -6.11
CA ALA A 110 12.96 4.26 -5.17
C ALA A 110 13.73 3.84 -3.90
N SER A 111 13.14 4.10 -2.73
CA SER A 111 13.68 3.61 -1.45
C SER A 111 12.59 2.97 -0.61
N PHE A 112 12.97 2.01 0.22
CA PHE A 112 12.05 1.16 0.95
C PHE A 112 12.48 1.09 2.41
N ASN A 113 11.59 1.43 3.32
CA ASN A 113 11.87 1.50 4.75
C ASN A 113 10.65 1.08 5.55
N THR A 114 10.78 1.07 6.88
CA THR A 114 9.66 0.84 7.79
C THR A 114 9.33 2.11 8.57
N TYR A 115 8.07 2.26 8.95
CA TYR A 115 7.65 3.36 9.83
C TYR A 115 6.54 2.94 10.77
N ASP A 116 6.26 3.79 11.76
CA ASP A 116 5.20 3.54 12.75
C ASP A 116 3.82 3.49 12.05
N LYS A 117 3.06 2.43 12.34
CA LYS A 117 1.70 2.22 11.80
C LYS A 117 0.72 3.33 12.20
N LYS A 118 1.03 4.15 13.22
CA LYS A 118 0.18 5.27 13.64
C LYS A 118 0.23 6.48 12.70
N ILE A 119 1.09 6.43 11.69
CA ILE A 119 1.34 7.57 10.81
C ILE A 119 0.63 7.37 9.48
N ASP A 120 0.01 8.44 9.02
CA ASP A 120 -0.68 8.46 7.74
C ASP A 120 0.31 8.69 6.61
N HIS A 121 0.29 7.80 5.60
CA HIS A 121 1.05 7.93 4.37
C HIS A 121 0.14 7.74 3.17
N ALA A 122 0.60 8.15 1.99
CA ALA A 122 -0.15 8.04 0.76
C ALA A 122 -0.45 6.57 0.42
N VAL A 123 -1.49 6.36 -0.38
CA VAL A 123 -1.91 5.03 -0.80
C VAL A 123 -1.81 4.90 -2.30
N LEU A 124 -1.31 3.75 -2.74
CA LEU A 124 -1.14 3.40 -4.15
C LEU A 124 -1.91 2.10 -4.46
N PRO A 125 -3.19 2.19 -4.85
CA PRO A 125 -3.98 1.02 -5.19
C PRO A 125 -3.44 0.31 -6.45
N MET A 126 -3.25 -1.01 -6.35
CA MET A 126 -2.88 -1.87 -7.46
C MET A 126 -4.01 -2.82 -7.84
N ARG A 127 -4.00 -3.27 -9.09
CA ARG A 127 -4.91 -4.29 -9.62
C ARG A 127 -4.11 -5.42 -10.22
N ARG A 128 -4.71 -6.60 -10.21
CA ARG A 128 -4.17 -7.78 -10.85
C ARG A 128 -4.68 -7.85 -12.29
N PHE A 129 -3.85 -8.35 -13.20
CA PHE A 129 -4.21 -8.63 -14.60
C PHE A 129 -4.51 -10.11 -14.80
#